data_AF-J3IHH8-F1
#
_entry.id   AF-J3IHH8-F1
#
_cell.length_a   1.000
_cell.length_b   1.000
_cell.length_c   1.000
_cell.angle_alpha   90.00
_cell.angle_beta   90.00
_cell.angle_gamma   90.00
#
_symmetry.space_group_name_H-M   'P 1'
#
loop_
_entity.id
_entity.type
_entity.pdbx_description
1 polymer ?
#
loop_
_entity_poly.entity_id
_entity_poly.type
_entity_poly.pdbx_seq_one_letter_code
_entity_poly.pdbx_strand_id
1 'polypeptide(L)' 'MADVNVPQRLDPQDIVKLLVALRKALKARVA' A
#
# COMPACT_ATOMS: atom_id res chain seq x y z
N MET A 1 -29.74 7.29 -2.31
CA MET A 1 -28.98 6.26 -1.59
C MET A 1 -27.52 6.61 -1.75
N ALA A 2 -26.78 6.85 -0.67
CA ALA A 2 -25.36 7.16 -0.77
C ALA A 2 -24.66 5.93 -1.36
N ASP A 3 -23.99 6.12 -2.48
CA ASP A 3 -23.13 5.11 -3.09
C ASP A 3 -22.00 4.85 -2.10
N VAL A 4 -22.20 3.86 -1.23
CA VAL A 4 -21.23 3.47 -0.22
C VAL A 4 -20.15 2.76 -1.02
N ASN A 5 -19.16 3.54 -1.47
CA ASN A 5 -17.97 3.03 -2.14
C ASN A 5 -17.25 2.17 -1.10
N VAL A 6 -17.61 0.88 -1.07
CA VAL A 6 -17.06 -0.08 -0.12
C VAL A 6 -15.57 -0.08 -0.38
N PRO A 7 -14.72 0.29 0.61
CA PRO A 7 -13.29 0.32 0.39
C PRO A 7 -12.88 -1.06 -0.10
N GLN A 8 -12.35 -1.11 -1.32
CA GLN A 8 -11.79 -2.31 -1.92
C GLN A 8 -10.96 -2.99 -0.85
N ARG A 9 -11.32 -4.23 -0.50
CA ARG A 9 -10.62 -5.00 0.53
C ARG A 9 -9.16 -5.04 0.13
N LEU A 10 -8.34 -4.22 0.77
CA LEU A 10 -6.91 -4.27 0.57
C LEU A 10 -6.46 -5.58 1.20
N ASP A 11 -6.00 -6.48 0.36
CA ASP A 11 -5.46 -7.74 0.83
C ASP A 11 -4.26 -7.44 1.73
N PRO A 12 -4.12 -8.09 2.89
CA PRO A 12 -2.99 -7.88 3.78
C PRO A 12 -1.65 -8.00 3.06
N GLN A 13 -1.57 -8.83 2.01
CA GLN A 13 -0.38 -8.97 1.17
C GLN A 13 -0.06 -7.71 0.36
N ASP A 14 -1.06 -6.99 -0.15
CA ASP A 14 -0.82 -5.77 -0.92
C ASP A 14 -0.34 -4.62 -0.02
N ILE A 15 -0.82 -4.55 1.22
CA ILE A 15 -0.27 -3.64 2.24
C ILE A 15 1.21 -3.95 2.47
N VAL A 16 1.55 -5.22 2.64
CA VAL A 16 2.96 -5.63 2.87
C VAL A 16 3.83 -5.31 1.66
N LYS A 17 3.34 -5.54 0.43
CA LYS A 17 4.08 -5.17 -0.80
C LYS A 17 4.36 -3.67 -0.87
N LEU A 18 3.38 -2.83 -0.53
CA LEU A 18 3.55 -1.37 -0.50
C LEU A 18 4.61 -0.95 0.53
N LEU A 19 4.58 -1.52 1.74
CA LEU A 19 5.57 -1.24 2.78
C LEU A 19 6.98 -1.67 2.37
N VAL A 20 7.11 -2.84 1.72
CA VAL A 20 8.40 -3.32 1.21
C VAL A 20 8.92 -2.46 0.07
N ALA A 21 8.04 -2.05 -0.85
CA ALA A 21 8.39 -1.13 -1.94
C ALA A 21 8.86 0.23 -1.40
N LEU A 22 8.14 0.78 -0.43
CA LEU A 22 8.52 2.02 0.24
C LEU A 22 9.87 1.90 0.94
N ARG A 23 10.12 0.81 1.69
CA ARG A 23 11.41 0.55 2.33
C ARG A 23 12.55 0.50 1.31
N LYS A 24 12.35 -0.16 0.17
CA LYS A 24 13.34 -0.21 -0.91
C LYS A 24 13.61 1.18 -1.49
N ALA A 25 12.56 1.94 -1.78
CA ALA A 25 12.68 3.29 -2.33
C ALA A 25 13.42 4.22 -1.35
N LEU A 26 13.09 4.18 -0.06
CA LEU A 26 13.78 4.97 0.96
C LEU A 26 15.26 4.57 1.08
N LYS A 27 15.57 3.27 1.09
CA LYS A 27 16.95 2.81 1.13
C LYS A 27 17.75 3.22 -0.12
N ALA A 28 17.12 3.22 -1.29
CA ALA A 28 17.74 3.68 -2.53
C ALA A 28 17.94 5.20 -2.56
N ARG A 29 17.07 5.97 -1.87
CA ARG A 29 17.14 7.44 -1.82
C ARG A 29 18.11 7.98 -0.76
N VAL A 30 18.45 7.17 0.24
CA VAL A 30 19.41 7.52 1.31
C VAL A 30 20.86 7.17 0.91
N ALA A 31 21.05 6.42 -0.19
CA ALA A 31 22.35 6.09 -0.76
C ALA A 31 22.91 7.22 -1.64
#